data_AF-A0A386WGZ6-F1
#
_entry.id   AF-A0A386WGZ6-F1
#
_cell.length_a   1.000
_cell.length_b   1.000
_cell.length_c   1.000
_cell.angle_alpha   90.00
_cell.angle_beta   90.00
_cell.angle_gamma   90.00
#
_symmetry.space_group_name_H-M   'P 1'
#
loop_
_entity.id
_entity.type
_entity.pdbx_description
1 polymer ?
#
loop_
_entity_poly.entity_id
_entity_poly.type
_entity_poly.pdbx_seq_one_letter_code
_entity_poly.pdbx_strand_id
1 'polypeptide(L)'
;MAVTAAGVFRRTPRERADQRLAWERADQPFFAAGACHILAWVCRDTYPDRPIGLAGLRFAGERQVIHVYATWAGWAFDHAGWNPEADLLAANREFERRPLDRIAIVDDLATFCQVQHHRMPHRYRGDPLPRARDYVNRHPPPWE
;
A
#
# COMPACT_ATOMS: atom_id res chain seq x y z
N MET A 1 8.91 15.05 -2.70
CA MET A 1 9.43 14.10 -3.70
C MET A 1 8.32 13.82 -4.70
N ALA A 2 8.63 13.53 -5.96
CA ALA A 2 7.58 13.23 -6.94
C ALA A 2 6.87 11.92 -6.59
N VAL A 3 5.54 11.93 -6.65
CA VAL A 3 4.72 10.73 -6.44
C VAL A 3 5.05 9.71 -7.52
N THR A 4 5.34 8.47 -7.10
CA THR A 4 5.68 7.36 -8.02
C THR A 4 4.59 6.30 -7.93
N ALA A 5 4.12 5.80 -9.06
CA ALA A 5 3.13 4.72 -9.07
C ALA A 5 3.68 3.42 -8.48
N ALA A 6 2.84 2.69 -7.74
CA ALA A 6 3.22 1.40 -7.15
C ALA A 6 3.63 0.36 -8.22
N GLY A 7 3.03 0.45 -9.40
CA GLY A 7 3.31 -0.40 -10.54
C GLY A 7 4.76 -0.34 -11.03
N VAL A 8 5.49 0.76 -10.80
CA VAL A 8 6.92 0.89 -11.12
C VAL A 8 7.75 -0.17 -10.39
N PHE A 9 7.30 -0.57 -9.20
CA PHE A 9 8.00 -1.53 -8.35
C PHE A 9 7.51 -2.96 -8.54
N ARG A 10 6.69 -3.28 -9.56
CA ARG A 10 6.18 -4.65 -9.78
C ARG A 10 7.27 -5.70 -9.65
N ARG A 11 7.01 -6.72 -8.84
CA ARG A 11 7.89 -7.88 -8.68
C ARG A 11 8.12 -8.57 -10.02
N THR A 12 9.36 -8.90 -10.31
CA THR A 12 9.75 -9.81 -11.40
C THR A 12 9.17 -11.21 -11.17
N PRO A 13 9.10 -12.08 -12.19
CA PRO A 13 8.65 -13.47 -12.00
C PRO A 13 9.42 -14.21 -10.91
N ARG A 14 10.74 -13.99 -10.82
CA ARG A 14 11.60 -14.61 -9.82
C ARG A 14 11.25 -14.17 -8.39
N GLU A 15 11.04 -12.87 -8.17
CA GLU A 15 10.63 -12.35 -6.86
C GLU A 15 9.18 -12.74 -6.50
N ARG A 16 8.33 -13.05 -7.48
CA ARG A 16 6.99 -13.62 -7.19
C ARG A 16 7.09 -15.07 -6.71
N ALA A 17 8.00 -15.85 -7.28
CA ALA A 17 8.22 -17.26 -6.95
C ALA A 17 9.03 -17.46 -5.65
N ASP A 18 9.96 -16.56 -5.33
CA ASP A 18 10.86 -16.68 -4.17
C ASP A 18 10.53 -15.61 -3.10
N GLN A 19 9.93 -16.05 -1.99
CA GLN A 19 9.61 -15.18 -0.86
C GLN A 19 10.84 -14.55 -0.20
N ARG A 20 12.00 -15.20 -0.26
CA ARG A 20 13.24 -14.65 0.30
C ARG A 20 13.69 -13.45 -0.50
N LEU A 21 13.69 -13.55 -1.83
CA LEU A 21 14.02 -12.42 -2.70
C LEU A 21 13.02 -11.27 -2.54
N ALA A 22 11.73 -11.57 -2.43
CA ALA A 22 10.73 -10.53 -2.16
C ALA A 22 10.96 -9.83 -0.80
N TRP A 23 11.33 -10.60 0.23
CA TRP A 23 11.57 -10.08 1.57
C TRP A 23 12.82 -9.20 1.65
N GLU A 24 13.90 -9.60 0.97
CA GLU A 24 15.19 -8.92 0.96
C GLU A 24 15.19 -7.60 0.16
N ARG A 25 14.11 -7.27 -0.56
CA ARG A 25 13.94 -5.96 -1.24
C ARG A 25 14.00 -4.82 -0.22
N ALA A 26 14.45 -3.63 -0.66
CA ALA A 26 14.35 -2.41 0.13
C ALA A 26 12.89 -2.05 0.47
N ASP A 27 12.69 -1.21 1.50
CA ASP A 27 11.35 -0.94 2.07
C ASP A 27 10.35 -0.40 1.06
N GLN A 28 10.72 0.64 0.32
CA GLN A 28 9.84 1.23 -0.68
C GLN A 28 9.37 0.19 -1.71
N PRO A 29 10.24 -0.53 -2.44
CA PRO A 29 9.82 -1.59 -3.35
C PRO A 29 9.09 -2.76 -2.68
N PHE A 30 9.36 -3.06 -1.41
CA PHE A 30 8.67 -4.11 -0.65
C PHE A 30 7.21 -3.71 -0.36
N PHE A 31 6.99 -2.48 0.12
CA PHE A 31 5.65 -1.98 0.40
C PHE A 31 4.88 -1.65 -0.88
N ALA A 32 5.53 -1.12 -1.92
CA ALA A 32 4.88 -0.82 -3.19
C ALA A 32 4.29 -2.06 -3.89
N ALA A 33 4.96 -3.21 -3.82
CA ALA A 33 4.61 -4.38 -4.63
C ALA A 33 4.63 -5.71 -3.86
N GLY A 34 4.30 -5.69 -2.57
CA GLY A 34 4.32 -6.89 -1.74
C GLY A 34 3.55 -6.80 -0.44
N ALA A 35 3.52 -5.64 0.21
CA ALA A 35 2.91 -5.45 1.53
C ALA A 35 2.22 -4.09 1.71
N CYS A 36 1.67 -3.49 0.64
CA CYS A 36 1.02 -2.18 0.67
C CYS A 36 -0.15 -2.13 1.67
N HIS A 37 -0.96 -3.20 1.73
CA HIS A 37 -2.04 -3.32 2.69
C HIS A 37 -1.53 -3.40 4.13
N ILE A 38 -0.45 -4.12 4.41
CA ILE A 38 0.15 -4.12 5.76
C ILE A 38 0.56 -2.69 6.15
N LEU A 39 1.22 -1.97 5.25
CA LEU A 39 1.65 -0.60 5.51
C LEU A 39 0.47 0.34 5.78
N ALA A 40 -0.59 0.25 4.98
CA ALA A 40 -1.77 1.10 5.12
C ALA A 40 -2.48 0.86 6.46
N TRP A 41 -2.68 -0.40 6.87
CA TRP A 41 -3.27 -0.72 8.18
C TRP A 41 -2.39 -0.26 9.33
N VAL A 42 -1.07 -0.47 9.24
CA VAL A 42 -0.15 0.02 10.26
C VAL A 42 -0.20 1.54 10.35
N CYS A 43 -0.23 2.26 9.22
CA CYS A 43 -0.38 3.71 9.23
C CYS A 43 -1.67 4.16 9.94
N ARG A 44 -2.81 3.51 9.66
CA ARG A 44 -4.07 3.80 10.36
C ARG A 44 -3.95 3.57 11.86
N ASP A 45 -3.41 2.42 12.25
CA ASP A 45 -3.34 2.01 13.65
C ASP A 45 -2.28 2.79 14.45
N THR A 46 -1.29 3.41 13.79
CA THR A 46 -0.30 4.30 14.41
C THR A 46 -0.91 5.63 14.88
N TYR A 47 -1.99 6.10 14.25
CA TYR A 47 -2.61 7.40 14.56
C TYR A 47 -4.08 7.21 14.99
N PRO A 48 -4.34 6.59 16.17
CA PRO A 48 -5.70 6.21 16.59
C PRO A 48 -6.61 7.41 16.91
N ASP A 49 -6.03 8.58 17.15
CA ASP A 49 -6.73 9.86 17.37
C ASP A 49 -7.16 10.54 16.07
N ARG A 50 -6.74 10.02 14.91
CA ARG A 50 -7.05 10.58 13.60
C ARG A 50 -7.99 9.67 12.82
N PRO A 51 -8.93 10.22 12.03
CA PRO A 51 -9.84 9.43 11.21
C PRO A 51 -9.12 8.93 9.94
N ILE A 52 -8.09 8.11 10.09
CA ILE A 52 -7.36 7.53 8.98
C ILE A 52 -8.24 6.46 8.30
N GLY A 53 -8.60 6.71 7.04
CA GLY A 53 -9.31 5.75 6.21
C GLY A 53 -8.36 4.84 5.44
N LEU A 54 -8.89 3.80 4.82
CA LEU A 54 -8.16 2.92 3.91
C LEU A 54 -8.81 2.95 2.53
N ALA A 55 -7.98 3.01 1.49
CA ALA A 55 -8.44 2.99 0.11
C ALA A 55 -7.63 2.01 -0.73
N GLY A 56 -8.27 1.48 -1.76
CA GLY A 56 -7.66 0.58 -2.73
C GLY A 56 -7.82 1.08 -4.15
N LEU A 57 -6.85 0.77 -5.01
CA LEU A 57 -6.95 0.90 -6.45
C LEU A 57 -7.18 -0.46 -7.08
N ARG A 58 -8.03 -0.51 -8.09
CA ARG A 58 -8.24 -1.68 -8.95
C ARG A 58 -8.43 -1.22 -10.39
N PHE A 59 -8.19 -2.10 -11.34
CA PHE A 59 -8.60 -1.82 -12.72
C PHE A 59 -10.13 -1.76 -12.81
N ALA A 60 -10.66 -0.82 -13.60
CA ALA A 60 -12.10 -0.66 -13.75
C ALA A 60 -12.74 -1.97 -14.24
N GLY A 61 -13.81 -2.38 -13.57
CA GLY A 61 -14.52 -3.65 -13.85
C GLY A 61 -13.85 -4.91 -13.26
N GLU A 62 -12.66 -4.80 -12.68
CA GLU A 62 -12.01 -5.92 -11.98
C GLU A 62 -12.34 -5.89 -10.49
N ARG A 63 -12.34 -7.07 -9.86
CA ARG A 63 -12.55 -7.20 -8.40
C ARG A 63 -11.28 -7.04 -7.59
N GLN A 64 -10.13 -7.37 -8.19
CA GLN A 64 -8.85 -7.47 -7.51
C GLN A 64 -8.25 -6.09 -7.27
N VAL A 65 -7.94 -5.79 -6.01
CA VAL A 65 -7.19 -4.61 -5.62
C VAL A 65 -5.71 -4.82 -5.96
N ILE A 66 -5.11 -3.83 -6.63
CA ILE A 66 -3.73 -3.84 -7.09
C ILE A 66 -2.81 -2.98 -6.21
N HIS A 67 -3.37 -2.01 -5.48
CA HIS A 67 -2.63 -1.15 -4.54
C HIS A 67 -3.54 -0.72 -3.39
N VAL A 68 -2.98 -0.60 -2.20
CA VAL A 68 -3.69 -0.17 -0.99
C VAL A 68 -2.90 0.92 -0.29
N TYR A 69 -3.59 1.93 0.21
CA TYR A 69 -2.99 3.07 0.88
C TYR A 69 -3.92 3.63 1.97
N ALA A 70 -3.34 4.35 2.92
CA ALA A 70 -4.10 5.04 3.97
C ALA A 70 -4.49 6.45 3.49
N THR A 71 -5.59 6.99 4.01
CA THR A 71 -6.15 8.28 3.59
C THR A 71 -6.50 9.17 4.76
N TRP A 72 -6.26 10.48 4.63
CA TRP A 72 -6.64 11.46 5.62
C TRP A 72 -6.77 12.85 4.97
N ALA A 73 -7.94 13.49 5.08
CA ALA A 73 -8.17 14.88 4.65
C ALA A 73 -7.60 15.25 3.25
N GLY A 74 -7.76 14.37 2.25
CA GLY A 74 -7.25 14.58 0.88
C GLY A 74 -5.78 14.18 0.67
N TRP A 75 -5.09 13.73 1.72
CA TRP A 75 -3.79 13.10 1.67
C TRP A 75 -3.88 11.59 1.61
N ALA A 76 -2.89 10.97 0.99
CA ALA A 76 -2.68 9.54 0.94
C ALA A 76 -1.29 9.18 1.48
N PHE A 77 -1.21 8.07 2.20
CA PHE A 77 0.03 7.47 2.65
C PHE A 77 0.23 6.10 2.03
N ASP A 78 1.33 5.93 1.30
CA ASP A 78 1.77 4.66 0.75
C ASP A 78 3.31 4.53 0.76
N HIS A 79 3.85 3.73 -0.15
CA HIS A 79 5.30 3.57 -0.31
C HIS A 79 6.03 4.86 -0.70
N ALA A 80 5.36 5.90 -1.18
CA ALA A 80 5.93 7.21 -1.49
C ALA A 80 5.81 8.20 -0.31
N GLY A 81 5.33 7.75 0.85
CA GLY A 81 5.04 8.60 2.00
C GLY A 81 3.72 9.37 1.85
N TRP A 82 3.57 10.46 2.61
CA TRP A 82 2.39 11.32 2.54
C TRP A 82 2.45 12.24 1.32
N ASN A 83 1.45 12.14 0.45
CA ASN A 83 1.28 13.00 -0.72
C ASN A 83 -0.21 13.32 -0.93
N PRO A 84 -0.57 14.38 -1.66
CA PRO A 84 -1.95 14.60 -2.07
C PRO A 84 -2.50 13.36 -2.78
N GLU A 85 -3.70 12.92 -2.41
CA GLU A 85 -4.30 11.71 -2.98
C GLU A 85 -4.51 11.85 -4.50
N ALA A 86 -4.83 13.07 -4.96
CA ALA A 86 -4.97 13.38 -6.38
C ALA A 86 -3.69 13.05 -7.19
N ASP A 87 -2.51 13.33 -6.63
CA ASP A 87 -1.23 13.07 -7.28
C ASP A 87 -0.92 11.58 -7.34
N LEU A 88 -1.24 10.83 -6.27
CA LEU A 88 -1.17 9.36 -6.26
C LEU A 88 -2.06 8.74 -7.34
N LEU A 89 -3.30 9.22 -7.44
CA LEU A 89 -4.23 8.73 -8.45
C LEU A 89 -3.76 9.07 -9.87
N ALA A 90 -3.24 10.28 -10.09
CA ALA A 90 -2.70 10.70 -11.38
C ALA A 90 -1.50 9.83 -11.80
N ALA A 91 -0.50 9.66 -10.91
CA ALA A 91 0.69 8.88 -11.19
C ALA A 91 0.35 7.42 -11.52
N ASN A 92 -0.57 6.79 -10.77
CA ASN A 92 -0.98 5.42 -11.06
C ASN A 92 -1.76 5.31 -12.38
N ARG A 93 -2.64 6.27 -12.71
CA ARG A 93 -3.34 6.27 -14.01
C ARG A 93 -2.37 6.43 -15.19
N GLU A 94 -1.40 7.32 -15.05
CA GLU A 94 -0.39 7.55 -16.08
C GLU A 94 0.46 6.30 -16.31
N PHE A 95 0.91 5.66 -15.22
CA PHE A 95 1.72 4.45 -15.30
C PHE A 95 0.95 3.27 -15.88
N GLU A 96 -0.27 3.04 -15.37
CA GLU A 96 -1.07 1.87 -15.73
C GLU A 96 -1.66 1.96 -17.14
N ARG A 97 -1.88 3.19 -17.65
CA ARG A 97 -2.51 3.46 -18.96
C ARG A 97 -3.82 2.71 -19.16
N ARG A 98 -4.52 2.48 -18.05
CA ARG A 98 -5.80 1.78 -17.96
C ARG A 98 -6.70 2.50 -16.95
N PRO A 99 -8.03 2.50 -17.15
CA PRO A 99 -8.95 3.06 -16.17
C PRO A 99 -8.80 2.37 -14.81
N LEU A 100 -8.75 3.17 -13.75
CA LEU A 100 -8.63 2.72 -12.37
C LEU A 100 -9.83 3.20 -11.55
N ASP A 101 -10.41 2.28 -10.78
CA ASP A 101 -11.38 2.60 -9.74
C ASP A 101 -10.64 2.78 -8.40
N ARG A 102 -10.99 3.85 -7.69
CA ARG A 102 -10.69 4.01 -6.27
C ARG A 102 -11.86 3.46 -5.46
N ILE A 103 -11.58 2.56 -4.52
CA ILE A 103 -12.57 2.03 -3.59
C ILE A 103 -12.18 2.34 -2.14
N ALA A 104 -13.19 2.57 -1.29
CA ALA A 104 -12.98 2.57 0.15
C ALA A 104 -12.87 1.13 0.65
N ILE A 105 -11.96 0.89 1.59
CA ILE A 105 -11.83 -0.40 2.26
C ILE A 105 -12.35 -0.23 3.69
N VAL A 106 -13.42 -0.95 4.01
CA VAL A 106 -14.08 -0.92 5.33
C VAL A 106 -13.87 -2.20 6.12
N ASP A 107 -13.40 -3.26 5.46
CA ASP A 107 -13.15 -4.55 6.07
C ASP A 107 -11.93 -4.50 7.01
N ASP A 108 -11.88 -5.42 7.98
CA ASP A 108 -10.66 -5.68 8.73
C ASP A 108 -9.57 -6.32 7.84
N LEU A 109 -8.33 -6.34 8.35
CA LEU A 109 -7.18 -6.83 7.60
C LEU A 109 -7.33 -8.29 7.16
N ALA A 110 -7.89 -9.14 8.01
CA ALA A 110 -8.02 -10.57 7.74
C ALA A 110 -9.06 -10.82 6.66
N THR A 111 -10.23 -10.19 6.78
CA THR A 111 -11.31 -10.24 5.78
C THR A 111 -10.82 -9.72 4.43
N PHE A 112 -10.14 -8.56 4.41
CA PHE A 112 -9.55 -8.01 3.19
C PHE A 112 -8.54 -8.98 2.56
N CYS A 113 -7.60 -9.52 3.36
CA CYS A 113 -6.58 -10.43 2.85
C CYS A 113 -7.18 -11.71 2.27
N GLN A 114 -8.25 -12.22 2.88
CA GLN A 114 -8.95 -13.40 2.39
C GLN A 114 -9.64 -13.12 1.05
N VAL A 115 -10.43 -12.05 0.96
CA VAL A 115 -11.21 -11.69 -0.24
C VAL A 115 -10.30 -11.29 -1.41
N GLN A 116 -9.23 -10.55 -1.14
CA GLN A 116 -8.31 -10.02 -2.15
C GLN A 116 -7.08 -10.92 -2.35
N HIS A 117 -7.04 -12.10 -1.74
CA HIS A 117 -5.91 -13.04 -1.80
C HIS A 117 -4.55 -12.42 -1.44
N HIS A 118 -4.54 -11.45 -0.53
CA HIS A 118 -3.30 -10.88 0.01
C HIS A 118 -2.74 -11.74 1.15
N ARG A 119 -1.46 -11.55 1.46
CA ARG A 119 -0.79 -12.26 2.54
C ARG A 119 -1.12 -11.61 3.88
N MET A 120 -1.54 -12.40 4.86
CA MET A 120 -1.51 -12.00 6.27
C MET A 120 -0.05 -11.91 6.77
N PRO A 121 0.24 -11.13 7.83
CA PRO A 121 1.60 -10.98 8.38
C PRO A 121 2.35 -12.31 8.58
N HIS A 122 1.68 -13.32 9.15
CA HIS A 122 2.28 -14.65 9.39
C HIS A 122 2.61 -15.45 8.12
N ARG A 123 2.21 -14.99 6.93
CA ARG A 123 2.52 -15.63 5.63
C ARG A 123 3.72 -15.02 4.92
N TYR A 124 4.34 -13.98 5.49
CA TYR A 124 5.61 -13.44 5.03
C TYR A 124 6.78 -14.23 5.62
N ARG A 125 7.96 -14.10 5.00
CA ARG A 125 9.18 -14.76 5.47
C ARG A 125 9.63 -14.30 6.87
N GLY A 126 9.38 -13.04 7.21
CA GLY A 126 9.54 -12.46 8.55
C GLY A 126 8.34 -11.59 8.88
N ASP A 127 8.27 -11.08 10.12
CA ASP A 127 7.18 -10.19 10.53
C ASP A 127 7.29 -8.83 9.85
N PRO A 128 6.36 -8.43 8.97
CA PRO A 128 6.40 -7.13 8.30
C PRO A 128 5.96 -5.97 9.21
N LEU A 129 5.36 -6.23 10.37
CA LEU A 129 4.76 -5.17 11.20
C LEU A 129 5.79 -4.21 11.79
N PRO A 130 6.91 -4.64 12.40
CA PRO A 130 7.95 -3.72 12.88
C PRO A 130 8.51 -2.87 11.74
N ARG A 131 8.79 -3.52 10.60
CA ARG A 131 9.28 -2.87 9.38
C ARG A 131 8.32 -1.79 8.87
N ALA A 132 7.02 -2.04 8.92
CA ALA A 132 6.00 -1.08 8.52
C ALA A 132 5.88 0.09 9.50
N ARG A 133 5.94 -0.17 10.82
CA ARG A 133 5.93 0.88 11.85
C ARG A 133 7.13 1.82 11.70
N ASP A 134 8.32 1.27 11.52
CA ASP A 134 9.54 2.04 11.26
C ASP A 134 9.45 2.84 9.95
N TYR A 135 8.74 2.33 8.95
CA TYR A 135 8.48 3.06 7.71
C TYR A 135 7.54 4.24 7.92
N VAL A 136 6.42 4.04 8.62
CA VAL A 136 5.48 5.12 8.98
C VAL A 136 6.18 6.22 9.77
N ASN A 137 6.96 5.86 10.79
CA ASN A 137 7.64 6.82 11.67
C ASN A 137 8.72 7.67 10.96
N ARG A 138 9.25 7.20 9.81
CA ARG A 138 10.23 7.95 9.00
C ARG A 138 9.59 8.95 8.04
N HIS A 139 8.27 8.92 7.88
CA HIS A 139 7.53 9.79 6.96
C HIS A 139 6.57 10.66 7.76
N PRO A 140 6.98 11.89 8.11
CA PRO A 140 6.18 12.77 8.95
C PRO A 140 4.82 13.04 8.29
N PRO A 141 3.72 13.01 9.06
CA PRO A 141 2.39 13.28 8.55
C PRO A 141 2.19 14.77 8.21
N PRO A 142 1.21 15.09 7.35
CA PRO A 142 0.97 16.45 6.88
C PRO A 142 0.30 17.38 7.90
N TRP A 143 0.05 16.91 9.14
CA TRP A 143 -0.58 17.67 10.21
C TRP A 143 0.34 18.01 11.38
N GLU A 144 1.62 17.62 11.28
CA GLU A 144 2.67 18.06 12.21
C GLU A 144 3.16 19.47 11.91
#